data_AF-A0A7V4IXH0-F1
#
_entry.id   AF-A0A7V4IXH0-F1
#
_cell.length_a   1.000
_cell.length_b   1.000
_cell.length_c   1.000
_cell.angle_alpha   90.00
_cell.angle_beta   90.00
_cell.angle_gamma   90.00
#
_symmetry.space_group_name_H-M   'P 1'
#
loop_
_entity.id
_entity.type
_entity.pdbx_description
1 polymer ?
#
loop_
_entity_poly.entity_id
_entity_poly.type
_entity_poly.pdbx_seq_one_letter_code
_entity_poly.pdbx_strand_id
1 'polypeptide(L)'
;MIARGADSAARGQQARDAASRAGVQEKRRSAGGDHWVLNNRELGIQKVIRVGYDILGLITFYTVVGKEMRAWTIPRGTTAYEAAGRIHSDMQRGFIRAEAISYDDFVMCGSEHAAREKGLIHVEGKEYVVKDGDILHIRFNV
;
A
#
# COMPACT_ATOMS: atom_id res chain seq x y z
N MET A 1 16.07 47.85 -63.61
CA MET A 1 17.52 47.92 -63.85
C MET A 1 18.23 47.16 -62.73
N ILE A 2 18.65 45.94 -63.05
CA ILE A 2 19.80 45.14 -62.59
C ILE A 2 20.24 45.21 -61.10
N ALA A 3 20.31 44.01 -60.53
CA ALA A 3 20.85 43.59 -59.23
C ALA A 3 22.27 44.07 -58.90
N ARG A 4 22.58 44.17 -57.59
CA ARG A 4 23.87 43.88 -56.96
C ARG A 4 23.69 43.84 -55.44
N GLY A 5 24.27 42.84 -54.77
CA GLY A 5 24.33 42.79 -53.31
C GLY A 5 24.18 41.41 -52.67
N ALA A 6 24.58 40.33 -53.36
CA ALA A 6 24.79 39.03 -52.74
C ALA A 6 26.19 39.01 -52.10
N ASP A 7 26.33 39.30 -50.79
CA ASP A 7 27.53 38.85 -50.04
C ASP A 7 27.43 38.97 -48.50
N SER A 8 26.36 38.43 -47.89
CA SER A 8 26.30 38.35 -46.41
C SER A 8 25.62 37.08 -45.88
N ALA A 9 24.82 36.38 -46.69
CA ALA A 9 24.12 35.17 -46.26
C ALA A 9 24.99 33.89 -46.23
N ALA A 10 26.19 33.91 -46.84
CA ALA A 10 26.99 32.70 -47.03
C ALA A 10 27.77 32.22 -45.78
N ARG A 11 27.89 33.03 -44.72
CA ARG A 11 28.55 32.62 -43.46
C ARG A 11 27.60 32.12 -42.38
N GLY A 12 26.29 32.34 -42.53
CA GLY A 12 25.27 31.86 -41.59
C GLY A 12 24.79 30.42 -41.86
N GLN A 13 25.06 29.87 -43.05
CA GLN A 13 24.54 28.57 -43.46
C GLN A 13 25.51 27.40 -43.17
N GLN A 14 26.82 27.66 -43.08
CA GLN A 14 27.81 26.64 -42.69
C GLN A 14 27.73 26.24 -41.21
N ALA A 15 27.03 27.00 -40.36
CA ALA A 15 26.77 26.63 -38.97
C ALA A 15 25.45 25.87 -38.77
N ARG A 16 24.59 25.77 -39.80
CA ARG A 16 23.31 25.03 -39.74
C ARG A 16 23.38 23.64 -40.34
N ASP A 17 24.32 23.40 -41.26
CA ASP A 17 24.50 22.10 -41.92
C ASP A 17 25.45 21.14 -41.17
N ALA A 18 26.08 21.60 -40.09
CA ALA A 18 26.82 20.76 -39.15
C ALA A 18 25.93 20.09 -38.08
N ALA A 19 24.67 20.53 -37.96
CA ALA A 19 23.70 19.98 -37.01
C ALA A 19 22.72 18.97 -37.64
N SER A 20 22.74 18.76 -38.97
CA SER A 20 21.82 17.85 -39.68
C SER A 20 22.48 16.58 -40.23
N ARG A 21 23.77 16.35 -39.93
CA ARG A 21 24.55 15.16 -40.34
C ARG A 21 25.25 14.44 -39.18
N ALA A 22 24.76 14.63 -37.97
CA ALA A 22 24.95 13.66 -36.90
C ALA A 22 23.77 12.67 -36.97
N GLY A 23 24.02 11.53 -37.60
CA GLY A 23 23.01 10.52 -37.93
C GLY A 23 22.08 10.21 -36.76
N VAL A 24 20.77 10.09 -36.98
CA VAL A 24 20.21 9.05 -37.88
C VAL A 24 21.01 7.75 -37.75
N GLN A 25 21.14 7.29 -36.51
CA GLN A 25 21.27 5.88 -36.20
C GLN A 25 20.50 5.61 -34.92
N GLU A 26 19.19 5.79 -35.04
CA GLU A 26 18.18 5.15 -34.20
C GLU A 26 18.26 3.63 -34.43
N LYS A 27 19.38 3.06 -33.96
CA LYS A 27 19.64 1.63 -33.99
C LYS A 27 18.85 1.05 -32.84
N ARG A 28 17.61 0.69 -33.15
CA ARG A 28 16.80 -0.33 -32.49
C ARG A 28 17.71 -1.31 -31.74
N ARG A 29 17.88 -1.09 -30.43
CA ARG A 29 18.30 -2.13 -29.48
C ARG A 29 17.04 -2.77 -28.92
N SER A 30 16.31 -3.42 -29.80
CA SER A 30 15.34 -4.46 -29.47
C SER A 30 16.01 -5.79 -29.77
N ALA A 31 16.63 -6.39 -28.75
CA ALA A 31 16.84 -7.83 -28.56
C ALA A 31 17.89 -8.04 -27.45
N GLY A 32 17.40 -8.47 -26.29
CA GLY A 32 18.16 -8.74 -25.07
C GLY A 32 17.14 -8.85 -23.94
N GLY A 33 16.17 -9.74 -24.15
CA GLY A 33 15.00 -9.87 -23.29
C GLY A 33 15.35 -10.53 -21.97
N ASP A 34 15.51 -9.71 -20.95
CA ASP A 34 14.97 -10.03 -19.62
C ASP A 34 13.84 -9.04 -19.36
N HIS A 35 12.81 -9.20 -20.19
CA HIS A 35 11.49 -8.66 -19.91
C HIS A 35 10.99 -9.40 -18.67
N TRP A 36 11.36 -8.91 -17.48
CA TRP A 36 10.66 -9.23 -16.23
C TRP A 36 9.26 -8.60 -16.29
N VAL A 37 8.46 -8.98 -17.29
CA VAL A 37 7.04 -9.08 -17.08
C VAL A 37 6.87 -10.25 -16.12
N LEU A 38 7.06 -9.93 -14.84
CA LEU A 38 6.49 -10.65 -13.73
C LEU A 38 4.97 -10.47 -13.83
N ASN A 39 4.37 -11.09 -14.84
CA ASN A 39 2.96 -11.42 -14.80
C ASN A 39 2.82 -12.58 -13.83
N ASN A 40 2.95 -12.30 -12.52
CA ASN A 40 2.72 -13.30 -11.50
C ASN A 40 1.83 -12.70 -10.42
N ARG A 41 0.58 -13.14 -10.41
CA ARG A 41 -0.53 -12.61 -9.60
C ARG A 41 -0.37 -12.78 -8.09
N GLU A 42 0.71 -13.42 -7.64
CA GLU A 42 1.28 -13.32 -6.30
C GLU A 42 2.75 -13.76 -6.45
N LEU A 43 3.72 -12.96 -5.98
CA LEU A 43 5.12 -13.42 -5.90
C LEU A 43 5.13 -14.72 -5.09
N GLY A 44 5.83 -15.78 -5.53
CA GLY A 44 5.76 -17.11 -4.89
C GLY A 44 6.00 -17.09 -3.38
N ILE A 45 6.77 -16.14 -2.88
CA ILE A 45 6.99 -15.94 -1.44
C ILE A 45 5.73 -15.49 -0.67
N GLN A 46 4.87 -14.65 -1.28
CA GLN A 46 3.61 -14.23 -0.66
C GLN A 46 2.68 -15.42 -0.45
N LYS A 47 2.63 -16.32 -1.44
CA LYS A 47 1.88 -17.57 -1.33
C LYS A 47 2.41 -18.46 -0.21
N VAL A 48 3.73 -18.58 -0.06
CA VAL A 48 4.36 -19.35 1.03
C VAL A 48 4.02 -18.75 2.39
N ILE A 49 4.10 -17.42 2.53
CA ILE A 49 3.75 -16.72 3.78
C ILE A 49 2.29 -16.97 4.13
N ARG A 50 1.37 -16.79 3.17
CA ARG A 50 -0.07 -17.00 3.37
C ARG A 50 -0.39 -18.43 3.80
N VAL A 51 0.14 -19.41 3.09
CA VAL A 51 -0.04 -20.83 3.46
C VAL A 51 0.56 -21.12 4.83
N GLY A 52 1.70 -20.51 5.18
CA GLY A 52 2.28 -20.60 6.52
C GLY A 52 1.36 -20.06 7.61
N TYR A 53 0.77 -18.88 7.39
CA TYR A 53 -0.23 -18.30 8.29
C TYR A 53 -1.45 -19.22 8.45
N ASP A 54 -1.96 -19.76 7.34
CA ASP A 54 -3.12 -20.66 7.35
C ASP A 54 -2.84 -21.94 8.12
N ILE A 55 -1.68 -22.58 7.90
CA ILE A 55 -1.26 -23.81 8.61
C ILE A 55 -1.08 -23.55 10.11
N LEU A 56 -0.48 -22.42 10.46
CA LEU A 56 -0.28 -22.03 11.86
C LEU A 56 -1.57 -21.51 12.51
N GLY A 57 -2.66 -21.36 11.75
CA GLY A 57 -3.92 -20.82 12.23
C GLY A 57 -3.81 -19.38 12.71
N LEU A 58 -2.96 -18.57 12.06
CA LEU A 58 -2.73 -17.17 12.42
C LEU A 58 -3.65 -16.25 11.63
N ILE A 59 -4.06 -15.15 12.27
CA ILE A 59 -4.75 -14.03 11.66
C ILE A 59 -4.01 -12.73 12.00
N THR A 60 -4.31 -11.67 11.26
CA THR A 60 -3.77 -10.34 11.50
C THR A 60 -4.89 -9.36 11.75
N PHE A 61 -4.81 -8.59 12.83
CA PHE A 61 -5.68 -7.43 13.05
C PHE A 61 -4.84 -6.16 13.10
N TYR A 62 -5.50 -5.02 13.01
CA TYR A 62 -4.85 -3.71 12.93
C TYR A 62 -5.31 -2.80 14.06
N THR A 63 -4.43 -1.89 14.45
CA THR A 63 -4.75 -0.79 15.38
C THR A 63 -4.26 0.51 14.81
N VAL A 64 -4.99 1.60 15.04
CA VAL A 64 -4.57 2.94 14.67
C VAL A 64 -4.15 3.72 15.91
N VAL A 65 -2.94 4.27 15.91
CA VAL A 65 -2.42 5.15 16.95
C VAL A 65 -2.00 6.46 16.30
N GLY A 66 -2.80 7.50 16.49
CA GLY A 66 -2.60 8.78 15.81
C GLY A 66 -2.71 8.63 14.30
N LYS A 67 -1.58 8.76 13.58
CA LYS A 67 -1.49 8.58 12.12
C LYS A 67 -0.84 7.26 11.70
N GLU A 68 -0.45 6.43 12.66
CA GLU A 68 0.21 5.15 12.39
C GLU A 68 -0.78 4.00 12.49
N MET A 69 -0.68 3.06 11.54
CA MET A 69 -1.37 1.78 11.62
C MET A 69 -0.35 0.68 11.96
N ARG A 70 -0.70 -0.20 12.89
CA ARG A 70 0.12 -1.35 13.28
C ARG A 70 -0.64 -2.64 13.05
N ALA A 71 0.05 -3.64 12.55
CA ALA A 71 -0.46 -4.99 12.34
C ALA A 71 -0.02 -5.90 13.50
N TRP A 72 -0.94 -6.75 13.97
CA TRP A 72 -0.73 -7.65 15.09
C TRP A 72 -1.15 -9.06 14.68
N THR A 73 -0.18 -9.98 14.72
CA THR A 73 -0.43 -11.40 14.46
C THR A 73 -0.87 -12.11 15.74
N ILE A 74 -2.01 -12.78 15.68
CA ILE A 74 -2.58 -13.58 16.77
C ILE A 74 -3.12 -14.93 16.25
N PRO A 75 -3.23 -15.96 17.10
CA PRO A 75 -3.95 -17.17 16.75
C PRO A 75 -5.43 -16.87 16.42
N ARG A 76 -6.00 -17.63 15.50
CA ARG A 76 -7.44 -17.62 15.22
C ARG A 76 -8.20 -18.05 16.47
N GLY A 77 -9.27 -17.34 16.79
CA GLY A 77 -10.05 -17.59 18.00
C GLY A 77 -9.63 -16.75 19.20
N THR A 78 -8.53 -15.99 19.11
CA THR A 78 -8.13 -15.03 20.14
C THR A 78 -9.21 -13.97 20.35
N THR A 79 -9.53 -13.72 21.62
CA THR A 79 -10.54 -12.75 22.04
C THR A 79 -10.03 -11.30 22.01
N ALA A 80 -10.93 -10.32 22.01
CA ALA A 80 -10.57 -8.90 22.08
C ALA A 80 -9.77 -8.57 23.35
N TYR A 81 -10.07 -9.24 24.46
CA TYR A 81 -9.33 -9.10 25.71
C TYR A 81 -7.87 -9.57 25.58
N GLU A 82 -7.66 -10.75 24.99
CA GLU A 82 -6.32 -11.30 24.75
C GLU A 82 -5.55 -10.51 23.68
N ALA A 83 -6.24 -10.06 22.62
CA ALA A 83 -5.68 -9.20 21.60
C ALA A 83 -5.18 -7.86 22.18
N ALA A 84 -5.91 -7.29 23.14
CA ALA A 84 -5.43 -6.12 23.89
C ALA A 84 -4.11 -6.42 24.63
N GLY A 85 -3.96 -7.63 25.19
CA GLY A 85 -2.72 -8.08 25.84
C GLY A 85 -1.55 -8.22 24.87
N ARG A 86 -1.83 -8.60 23.62
CA ARG A 86 -0.83 -8.66 22.57
C ARG A 86 -0.25 -7.29 22.24
N ILE A 87 -1.05 -6.22 22.37
CA ILE A 87 -0.65 -4.82 22.20
C ILE A 87 0.16 -4.36 23.42
N HIS A 88 -0.41 -4.48 24.63
CA HIS A 88 0.25 -4.16 25.89
C HIS A 88 -0.48 -4.79 27.09
N SER A 89 0.28 -5.21 28.11
CA SER A 89 -0.31 -5.84 29.31
C SER A 89 -1.26 -4.92 30.10
N ASP A 90 -1.00 -3.61 30.14
CA ASP A 90 -1.92 -2.64 30.76
C ASP A 90 -3.25 -2.53 30.02
N MET A 91 -3.25 -2.61 28.69
CA MET A 91 -4.50 -2.53 27.92
C MET A 91 -5.40 -3.73 28.20
N GLN A 92 -4.81 -4.92 28.40
CA GLN A 92 -5.54 -6.11 28.81
C GLN A 92 -6.11 -5.94 30.22
N ARG A 93 -5.29 -5.56 31.21
CA ARG A 93 -5.75 -5.35 32.59
C ARG A 93 -6.87 -4.31 32.66
N GLY A 94 -6.70 -3.22 31.94
CA GLY A 94 -7.61 -2.09 31.89
C GLY A 94 -8.76 -2.21 30.92
N PHE A 95 -8.93 -3.34 30.22
CA PHE A 95 -9.86 -3.47 29.10
C PHE A 95 -11.30 -3.10 29.50
N ILE A 96 -11.90 -2.17 28.75
CA ILE A 96 -13.30 -1.77 28.87
C ILE A 96 -14.11 -2.40 27.73
N ARG A 97 -13.72 -2.14 26.49
CA ARG A 97 -14.39 -2.60 25.26
C ARG A 97 -13.46 -2.41 24.05
N ALA A 98 -13.79 -3.06 22.94
CA ALA A 98 -13.15 -2.82 21.65
C ALA A 98 -14.15 -2.18 20.68
N GLU A 99 -13.74 -1.16 19.94
CA GLU A 99 -14.46 -0.70 18.75
C GLU A 99 -13.86 -1.42 17.55
N ALA A 100 -14.67 -2.17 16.83
CA ALA A 100 -14.23 -3.06 15.74
C ALA A 100 -14.90 -2.67 14.42
N ILE A 101 -14.10 -2.66 13.35
CA ILE A 101 -14.58 -2.51 11.98
C ILE A 101 -13.77 -3.45 11.08
N SER A 102 -14.42 -4.10 10.12
CA SER A 102 -13.71 -4.93 9.16
C SER A 102 -12.87 -4.07 8.20
N TYR A 103 -11.75 -4.59 7.71
CA TYR A 103 -10.96 -3.91 6.69
C TYR A 103 -11.79 -3.54 5.46
N ASP A 104 -12.65 -4.45 4.99
CA ASP A 104 -13.47 -4.25 3.80
C ASP A 104 -14.46 -3.08 3.98
N ASP A 105 -15.13 -3.01 5.14
CA ASP A 105 -16.05 -1.92 5.46
C ASP A 105 -15.32 -0.58 5.60
N PHE A 106 -14.13 -0.61 6.22
CA PHE A 106 -13.29 0.59 6.36
C PHE A 106 -12.86 1.14 5.00
N VAL A 107 -12.38 0.28 4.10
CA VAL A 107 -11.97 0.67 2.74
C VAL A 107 -13.15 1.18 1.93
N MET A 108 -14.31 0.52 2.01
CA MET A 108 -15.53 0.94 1.32
C MET A 108 -16.01 2.32 1.80
N CYS A 109 -15.80 2.66 3.08
CA CYS A 109 -16.18 3.96 3.62
C CYS A 109 -15.13 5.05 3.41
N GLY A 110 -13.86 4.68 3.23
CA GLY A 110 -12.73 5.59 3.02
C GLY A 110 -12.27 6.36 4.26
N SER A 111 -13.03 6.33 5.36
CA SER A 111 -12.62 6.89 6.65
C SER A 111 -13.38 6.27 7.83
N GLU A 112 -12.76 6.29 9.01
CA GLU A 112 -13.42 5.86 10.26
C GLU A 112 -14.67 6.69 10.57
N HIS A 113 -14.62 8.01 10.32
CA HIS A 113 -15.75 8.90 10.55
C HIS A 113 -16.96 8.50 9.70
N ALA A 114 -16.77 8.30 8.40
CA ALA A 114 -17.84 7.86 7.51
C ALA A 114 -18.39 6.47 7.89
N ALA A 115 -17.53 5.56 8.35
CA ALA A 115 -17.98 4.26 8.82
C ALA A 115 -18.81 4.35 10.12
N ARG A 116 -18.45 5.29 11.01
CA ARG A 116 -19.20 5.56 12.25
C ARG A 116 -20.59 6.10 11.95
N GLU A 117 -20.71 7.05 11.03
CA GLU A 117 -22.00 7.62 10.61
C GLU A 117 -22.92 6.57 9.97
N LYS A 118 -22.34 5.59 9.27
CA LYS A 118 -23.06 4.46 8.68
C LYS A 118 -23.36 3.31 9.66
N GLY A 119 -22.89 3.40 10.92
CA GLY A 119 -23.12 2.38 11.94
C GLY A 119 -22.35 1.08 11.72
N LEU A 120 -21.22 1.11 11.01
CA LEU A 120 -20.39 -0.06 10.68
C LEU A 120 -19.31 -0.35 11.75
N ILE A 121 -19.17 0.53 12.73
CA ILE A 121 -18.27 0.32 13.86
C ILE A 121 -19.06 -0.37 14.97
N HIS A 122 -18.67 -1.60 15.28
CA HIS A 122 -19.26 -2.41 16.32
C HIS A 122 -18.56 -2.17 17.65
N VAL A 123 -19.34 -2.13 18.73
CA VAL A 123 -18.81 -2.03 20.10
C VAL A 123 -18.87 -3.40 20.73
N GLU A 124 -17.69 -3.96 20.97
CA GLU A 124 -17.49 -5.36 21.29
C GLU A 124 -16.93 -5.55 22.71
N GLY A 125 -17.38 -6.63 23.35
CA GLY A 125 -16.98 -7.01 24.70
C GLY A 125 -15.68 -7.81 24.76
N LYS A 126 -15.35 -8.31 25.95
CA LYS A 126 -14.15 -9.14 26.18
C LYS A 126 -14.14 -10.43 25.37
N GLU A 127 -15.31 -11.05 25.21
CA GLU A 127 -15.50 -12.36 24.54
C GLU A 127 -15.56 -12.27 23.02
N TYR A 128 -15.47 -11.07 22.44
CA TYR A 128 -15.48 -10.93 20.99
C TYR A 128 -14.27 -11.64 20.38
N VAL A 129 -14.51 -12.57 19.47
CA VAL A 129 -13.45 -13.25 18.74
C VAL A 129 -13.00 -12.37 17.59
N VAL A 130 -11.74 -11.93 17.64
CA VAL A 130 -11.14 -11.07 16.62
C VAL A 130 -11.08 -11.82 15.29
N LYS A 131 -11.46 -11.13 14.22
CA LYS A 131 -11.45 -11.66 12.86
C LYS A 131 -10.23 -11.14 12.10
N ASP A 132 -9.85 -11.90 11.09
CA ASP A 132 -8.76 -11.51 10.20
C ASP A 132 -9.12 -10.23 9.46
N GLY A 133 -8.22 -9.25 9.49
CA GLY A 133 -8.43 -7.94 8.91
C GLY A 133 -9.21 -6.95 9.79
N ASP A 134 -9.62 -7.31 11.01
CA ASP A 134 -10.29 -6.36 11.88
C ASP A 134 -9.38 -5.17 12.20
N ILE A 135 -9.95 -3.97 12.18
CA ILE A 135 -9.34 -2.76 12.70
C ILE A 135 -9.98 -2.50 14.06
N LEU A 136 -9.16 -2.62 15.11
CA LEU A 136 -9.59 -2.50 16.50
C LEU A 136 -9.07 -1.20 17.13
N HIS A 137 -9.96 -0.53 17.85
CA HIS A 137 -9.61 0.51 18.80
C HIS A 137 -9.98 0.03 20.21
N ILE A 138 -8.97 -0.31 21.00
CA ILE A 138 -9.15 -0.78 22.37
C ILE A 138 -9.37 0.41 23.30
N ARG A 139 -10.48 0.41 24.03
CA ARG A 139 -10.76 1.33 25.12
C ARG A 139 -10.33 0.66 26.42
N PHE A 140 -9.46 1.30 27.18
CA PHE A 140 -8.95 0.79 28.46
C PHE A 140 -8.78 1.93 29.46
N ASN A 141 -8.77 1.59 30.74
CA ASN A 141 -8.40 2.50 31.83
C ASN A 141 -7.10 2.02 32.48
N VAL A 142 -6.20 2.96 32.78
CA VAL A 142 -4.95 2.70 33.51
C VAL A 142 -5.11 3.14 34.96
#